data_AF-A0A3N1SD86-F1
#
_entry.id   AF-A0A3N1SD86-F1
#
_cell.length_a   1.000
_cell.length_b   1.000
_cell.length_c   1.000
_cell.angle_alpha   90.00
_cell.angle_beta   90.00
_cell.angle_gamma   90.00
#
_symmetry.space_group_name_H-M   'P 1'
#
loop_
_entity.id
_entity.type
_entity.pdbx_description
1 polymer ?
#
loop_
_entity_poly.entity_id
_entity_poly.type
_entity_poly.pdbx_seq_one_letter_code
_entity_poly.pdbx_strand_id
1 'polypeptide(L)'
;MRRTTRQPPWEPGPIPLPGGLLDWRAGRHYDHWQMRPCALCEQPTPLRSHTGEPAHKVCAGNWVSEHPTEARLGRFASDIQPKRRRDDNHA
;
A
#
# COMPACT_ATOMS: atom_id res chain seq x y z
N MET A 1 -12.25 -5.82 29.18
CA MET A 1 -12.97 -5.46 27.93
C MET A 1 -11.99 -4.75 27.03
N ARG A 2 -11.50 -5.39 25.97
CA ARG A 2 -10.48 -4.80 25.08
C ARG A 2 -11.17 -3.72 24.25
N ARG A 3 -10.85 -2.44 24.52
CA ARG A 3 -11.30 -1.32 23.69
C ARG A 3 -10.79 -1.61 22.28
N THR A 4 -11.69 -1.96 21.37
CA THR A 4 -11.42 -1.94 19.95
C THR A 4 -11.20 -0.48 19.60
N THR A 5 -9.94 -0.04 19.69
CA THR A 5 -9.51 1.25 19.16
C THR A 5 -9.91 1.20 17.69
N ARG A 6 -11.03 1.83 17.36
CA ARG A 6 -11.55 1.93 16.01
C ARG A 6 -10.46 2.69 15.27
N GLN A 7 -9.58 1.95 14.57
CA GLN A 7 -8.54 2.59 13.78
C GLN A 7 -9.26 3.56 12.85
N PRO A 8 -8.79 4.81 12.74
CA PRO A 8 -9.37 5.75 11.80
C PRO A 8 -9.38 5.09 10.41
N PRO A 9 -10.44 5.32 9.61
CA PRO A 9 -10.53 4.78 8.26
C PRO A 9 -9.21 5.07 7.55
N TRP A 10 -8.56 4.01 7.09
CA TRP A 10 -7.27 4.11 6.45
C TRP A 10 -7.51 4.66 5.05
N GLU A 11 -7.37 5.99 4.93
CA GLU A 11 -7.58 6.67 3.67
C GLU A 11 -6.48 6.25 2.67
N PRO A 12 -6.87 5.73 1.49
CA PRO A 12 -5.92 5.46 0.43
C PRO A 12 -5.29 6.79 -0.02
N GLY A 13 -3.96 6.80 -0.10
CA GLY A 13 -3.24 7.94 -0.65
C GLY A 13 -3.33 8.00 -2.17
N PRO A 14 -2.50 8.86 -2.80
CA PRO A 14 -2.55 9.04 -4.24
C PRO A 14 -2.17 7.75 -4.96
N ILE A 15 -2.92 7.43 -6.01
CA ILE A 15 -2.53 6.43 -6.98
C ILE A 15 -1.34 7.00 -7.75
N PRO A 16 -0.19 6.30 -7.78
CA PRO A 16 0.97 6.82 -8.49
C PRO A 16 0.66 6.96 -9.98
N LEU A 17 1.32 7.91 -10.64
CA LEU A 17 1.30 8.00 -12.09
C LEU A 17 1.85 6.70 -12.69
N PRO A 18 1.48 6.38 -13.94
CA PRO A 18 2.02 5.20 -14.62
C PRO A 18 3.56 5.27 -14.68
N GLY A 19 4.25 4.19 -14.30
CA GLY A 19 5.71 4.18 -14.11
C GLY A 19 6.19 4.74 -12.76
N GLY A 20 5.29 5.22 -11.91
CA GLY A 20 5.56 5.64 -10.54
C GLY A 20 5.61 4.47 -9.57
N LEU A 21 6.52 4.51 -8.61
CA LEU A 21 6.63 3.50 -7.57
C LEU A 21 5.52 3.68 -6.53
N LEU A 22 4.80 2.60 -6.28
CA LEU A 22 3.81 2.53 -5.20
C LEU A 22 4.52 2.62 -3.84
N ASP A 23 4.00 3.38 -2.89
CA ASP A 23 4.62 3.53 -1.56
C ASP A 23 3.81 2.80 -0.49
N TRP A 24 4.24 1.59 -0.11
CA TRP A 24 3.67 0.78 0.96
C TRP A 24 4.68 0.61 2.09
N ARG A 25 4.98 1.71 2.79
CA ARG A 25 5.93 1.71 3.92
C ARG A 25 5.23 1.58 5.25
N ALA A 26 3.94 1.91 5.33
CA ALA A 26 3.18 1.75 6.55
C ALA A 26 3.10 0.26 6.94
N GLY A 27 3.41 -0.04 8.20
CA GLY A 27 3.36 -1.42 8.72
C GLY A 27 1.97 -2.07 8.62
N ARG A 28 0.90 -1.30 8.40
CA ARG A 28 -0.46 -1.80 8.16
C ARG A 28 -0.59 -2.61 6.87
N HIS A 29 0.31 -2.39 5.91
CA HIS A 29 0.42 -3.22 4.72
C HIS A 29 1.00 -4.60 5.01
N TYR A 30 1.67 -4.81 6.15
CA TYR A 30 2.44 -6.01 6.41
C TYR A 30 1.75 -6.91 7.45
N ASP A 31 1.23 -8.04 6.96
CA ASP A 31 0.63 -9.09 7.77
C ASP A 31 1.53 -10.34 7.72
N HIS A 32 2.43 -10.45 8.69
CA HIS A 32 3.36 -11.58 8.82
C HIS A 32 2.72 -12.85 9.35
N TRP A 33 1.49 -12.78 9.85
CA TRP A 33 0.79 -13.94 10.41
C TRP A 33 0.09 -14.76 9.32
N GLN A 34 -0.29 -14.10 8.22
CA GLN A 34 -0.96 -14.77 7.12
C GLN A 34 -0.21 -14.52 5.82
N MET A 35 0.50 -15.52 5.33
CA MET A 35 0.99 -15.50 3.95
C MET A 35 -0.15 -15.92 3.04
N ARG A 36 -0.61 -15.00 2.19
CA ARG A 36 -1.65 -15.26 1.20
C ARG A 36 -1.05 -15.17 -0.20
N PRO A 37 -1.55 -15.92 -1.19
CA PRO A 37 -1.07 -15.81 -2.56
C PRO A 37 -1.35 -14.40 -3.09
N CYS A 38 -0.37 -13.82 -3.77
CA CYS A 38 -0.50 -12.55 -4.47
C CYS A 38 -1.58 -12.66 -5.54
N ALA A 39 -2.52 -11.72 -5.60
CA ALA A 39 -3.60 -11.71 -6.59
C ALA A 39 -3.13 -11.55 -8.05
N LEU A 40 -1.84 -11.21 -8.27
CA LEU A 40 -1.27 -10.95 -9.59
C LEU A 40 -0.28 -12.03 -10.06
N CYS A 41 0.50 -12.63 -9.16
CA CYS A 41 1.50 -13.63 -9.51
C CYS A 41 1.40 -14.93 -8.69
N GLU A 42 0.41 -15.02 -7.79
CA GLU A 42 0.04 -16.20 -6.99
C GLU A 42 1.11 -16.65 -5.97
N GLN A 43 2.30 -16.06 -5.99
CA GLN A 43 3.35 -16.30 -5.01
C GLN A 43 2.96 -15.76 -3.62
N PRO A 44 3.37 -16.41 -2.53
CA PRO A 44 2.98 -16.01 -1.19
C PRO A 44 3.53 -14.61 -0.84
N THR A 45 2.69 -13.78 -0.22
CA THR A 45 3.04 -12.42 0.21
C THR A 45 2.48 -12.08 1.59
N PRO A 46 3.28 -11.47 2.48
CA PRO A 46 2.78 -10.84 3.69
C PRO A 46 2.18 -9.46 3.41
N LEU A 47 2.33 -8.90 2.21
CA LEU A 47 1.84 -7.56 1.90
C LEU A 47 0.34 -7.55 1.54
N ARG A 48 -0.32 -6.43 1.86
CA ARG A 48 -1.72 -6.12 1.60
C ARG A 48 -1.85 -4.76 0.95
N SER A 49 -2.81 -4.60 0.04
CA SER A 49 -3.23 -3.30 -0.47
C SER A 49 -4.02 -2.51 0.59
N HIS A 50 -4.40 -1.27 0.26
CA HIS A 50 -5.32 -0.46 1.06
C HIS A 50 -6.68 -1.13 1.32
N THR A 51 -7.13 -1.99 0.41
CA THR A 51 -8.38 -2.75 0.52
C THR A 51 -8.20 -4.13 1.19
N GLY A 52 -6.98 -4.48 1.60
CA GLY A 52 -6.66 -5.79 2.17
C GLY A 52 -6.39 -6.89 1.13
N GLU A 53 -6.32 -6.56 -0.16
CA GLU A 53 -6.00 -7.51 -1.22
C GLU A 53 -4.51 -7.93 -1.11
N PRO A 54 -4.18 -9.23 -1.09
CA PRO A 54 -2.79 -9.67 -1.03
C PRO A 54 -2.08 -9.38 -2.36
N ALA A 55 -1.01 -8.59 -2.31
CA ALA A 55 -0.20 -8.29 -3.49
C ALA A 55 1.24 -7.97 -3.07
N HIS A 56 2.23 -8.35 -3.86
CA HIS A 56 3.57 -7.78 -3.71
C HIS A 56 3.56 -6.32 -4.15
N LYS A 57 4.36 -5.49 -3.49
CA LYS A 57 4.52 -4.07 -3.84
C LYS A 57 4.90 -3.88 -5.31
N VAL A 58 5.80 -4.72 -5.82
CA VAL A 58 6.29 -4.66 -7.20
C VAL A 58 5.19 -5.07 -8.18
N CYS A 59 4.47 -6.16 -7.91
CA CYS A 59 3.35 -6.59 -8.76
C CYS A 59 2.26 -5.52 -8.84
N ALA A 60 1.89 -4.93 -7.70
CA ALA A 60 0.91 -3.85 -7.67
C ALA A 60 1.39 -2.61 -8.45
N GLY A 61 2.66 -2.22 -8.31
CA GLY A 61 3.25 -1.11 -9.07
C GLY A 61 3.29 -1.37 -10.58
N ASN A 62 3.59 -2.61 -10.99
CA ASN A 62 3.56 -3.01 -12.40
C ASN A 62 2.13 -2.94 -12.95
N TRP A 63 1.16 -3.49 -12.22
CA TRP A 63 -0.25 -3.42 -12.61
C TRP A 63 -0.75 -1.98 -12.76
N VAL A 64 -0.38 -1.06 -11.85
CA VAL A 64 -0.76 0.35 -11.98
C VAL A 64 -0.13 1.00 -13.21
N SER A 65 1.07 0.57 -13.60
CA SER A 65 1.74 1.05 -14.80
C SER A 65 1.10 0.52 -16.09
N GLU A 66 0.65 -0.73 -16.08
CA GLU A 66 -0.02 -1.39 -17.22
C GLU A 66 -1.50 -0.98 -17.37
N HIS A 67 -2.17 -0.64 -16.27
CA HIS A 67 -3.60 -0.32 -16.21
C HIS A 67 -3.85 1.08 -15.65
N PRO A 68 -3.39 2.14 -16.32
CA PRO A 68 -3.41 3.52 -15.80
C PRO A 68 -4.83 4.06 -15.59
N THR A 69 -5.80 3.58 -16.34
CA THR A 69 -7.22 3.96 -16.25
C THR A 69 -7.91 3.28 -15.07
N GLU A 70 -7.68 1.99 -14.87
CA GLU A 70 -8.25 1.18 -13.79
C GLU A 70 -7.58 1.50 -12.45
N ALA A 71 -6.30 1.86 -12.48
CA ALA A 71 -5.60 2.34 -11.30
C ALA A 71 -6.31 3.53 -10.66
N ARG A 72 -6.94 4.41 -11.47
CA ARG A 72 -7.72 5.56 -10.98
C ARG A 72 -8.95 5.16 -10.15
N LEU A 73 -9.39 3.91 -10.24
CA LEU A 73 -10.47 3.37 -9.39
C LEU A 73 -9.98 3.04 -7.97
N GLY A 74 -8.68 3.12 -7.70
CA GLY A 74 -8.13 2.99 -6.35
C GLY A 74 -7.91 1.56 -5.86
N ARG A 75 -7.80 0.57 -6.77
CA ARG A 75 -7.46 -0.82 -6.42
C ARG A 75 -6.13 -0.90 -5.64
N PHE A 76 -5.10 -0.21 -6.15
CA PHE A 76 -3.81 -0.06 -5.48
C PHE A 76 -3.46 1.42 -5.32
N ALA A 77 -3.46 1.87 -4.08
CA ALA A 77 -3.08 3.23 -3.69
C ALA A 77 -1.78 3.21 -2.87
N SER A 78 -0.97 4.26 -3.00
CA SER A 78 0.18 4.48 -2.12
C SER A 78 -0.28 5.01 -0.76
N ASP A 79 0.57 4.90 0.25
CA ASP A 79 0.40 5.57 1.53
C ASP A 79 0.29 7.10 1.33
N ILE A 80 -0.55 7.75 2.13
CA ILE A 80 -0.48 9.21 2.29
C ILE A 80 0.87 9.52 2.93
N GLN A 81 1.80 10.10 2.17
CA GLN A 81 3.04 10.58 2.78
C GLN A 81 2.70 11.76 3.71
N PRO A 82 2.98 11.67 5.03
CA PRO A 82 2.93 12.86 5.85
C PRO A 82 3.98 13.84 5.31
N LYS A 83 3.58 15.10 5.12
CA LYS A 83 4.48 16.20 4.74
C LYS A 83 5.63 16.21 5.75
N ARG A 84 6.80 15.67 5.36
CA ARG A 84 7.98 15.59 6.22
C ARG A 84 8.32 17.00 6.66
N ARG A 85 8.19 17.33 7.94
CA ARG A 85 8.89 18.49 8.50
C ARG A 85 10.37 18.11 8.46
N ARG A 86 11.08 18.76 7.55
CA ARG A 86 12.53 18.67 7.42
C ARG A 86 13.13 19.39 8.63
N ASP A 87 13.42 18.64 9.70
CA ASP A 87 14.32 19.12 10.75
C ASP A 87 15.72 18.63 10.37
N ASP A 88 16.44 19.49 9.64
CA ASP A 88 17.87 19.32 9.41
C ASP A 88 18.59 19.65 10.73
N ASN A 89 18.82 18.65 11.59
CA ASN A 89 19.75 18.78 12.70
C ASN A 89 20.76 17.63 12.65
N HIS A 90 21.84 17.87 11.92
CA HIS A 90 23.06 17.06 11.98
C HIS A 90 24.09 17.87 12.77
N ALA A 91 24.19 17.58 14.07
CA ALA A 91 25.27 18.04 14.94
C ALA A 91 26.52 17.18 14.77
#